data_AF-A0AA38PNA2-F1
#
_entry.id   AF-A0AA38PNA2-F1
#
_cell.length_a   1.000
_cell.length_b   1.000
_cell.length_c   1.000
_cell.angle_alpha   90.00
_cell.angle_beta   90.00
_cell.angle_gamma   90.00
#
_symmetry.space_group_name_H-M   'P 1'
#
loop_
_entity.id
_entity.type
_entity.pdbx_description
1 polymer ?
#
loop_
_entity_poly.entity_id
_entity_poly.type
_entity_poly.pdbx_seq_one_letter_code
_entity_poly.pdbx_strand_id
1 'polypeptide(L)'
;MPTILSMSQVTFWSRSGLTTIGSALALSRGSVDVQDDEESIRVKKTSGDRSFIVRTMMKKDNDPDGVQQRSKLIFKLENYLRDATKREEKKKREAEERKKIEQEEKKKREEEEARACEEEQKRKEEEIARERKEKEDKDRREMEEKDRVESELRRNAEDRAKSVGALVRDSIARKQQKEKEIQSSCDDSVLVVGKKRKRTAIIPSSAEDLDDSSDGFEPEGNDDDDDDDEDPSSPPPSPRKSPSKSPKCDRCTTKEIACNLIGEGSASCIACRKAKVKCSLVGNERIIRRSKRVKREELKREESPIASSSNQRIEVLEAQNQAFEGEIRMLAHRLFLVEDDVRLLAQSIHTKAVIPEENSKESEEDREKRTGDKKGKGRQE
;
A
#
# COMPACT_ATOMS: atom_id res chain seq x y z
N MET A 1 38.93 23.30 48.40
CA MET A 1 39.70 22.84 47.23
C MET A 1 38.73 22.20 46.26
N PRO A 2 38.41 22.82 45.11
CA PRO A 2 37.54 22.22 44.12
C PRO A 2 38.38 21.42 43.12
N THR A 3 38.04 20.14 42.98
CA THR A 3 38.65 19.23 42.01
C THR A 3 38.09 19.56 40.63
N ILE A 4 38.97 20.06 39.77
CA ILE A 4 38.70 20.31 38.35
C ILE A 4 38.73 18.94 37.66
N LEU A 5 37.57 18.45 37.21
CA LEU A 5 37.52 17.31 36.30
C LEU A 5 37.58 17.81 34.86
N SER A 6 38.72 17.46 34.27
CA SER A 6 39.20 17.73 32.93
C SER A 6 38.40 16.99 31.87
N MET A 7 38.37 17.65 30.71
CA MET A 7 37.93 17.25 29.39
C MET A 7 38.09 15.76 29.05
N SER A 8 37.03 15.20 28.46
CA SER A 8 37.10 14.18 27.42
C SER A 8 36.02 14.50 26.37
N GLN A 9 36.38 15.37 25.42
CA GLN A 9 35.67 15.45 24.15
C GLN A 9 36.12 14.25 23.32
N VAL A 10 35.27 13.23 23.24
CA VAL A 10 35.40 12.17 22.24
C VAL A 10 34.54 12.60 21.04
N THR A 11 35.18 13.24 20.06
CA THR A 11 34.61 13.40 18.72
C THR A 11 34.63 12.05 18.04
N PHE A 12 33.57 11.27 18.23
CA PHE A 12 33.33 10.04 17.49
C PHE A 12 32.73 10.42 16.13
N TRP A 13 33.60 10.57 15.13
CA TRP A 13 33.19 10.61 13.72
C TRP A 13 32.81 9.18 13.30
N SER A 14 31.60 8.76 13.67
CA SER A 14 30.96 7.60 13.04
C SER A 14 30.40 8.02 11.69
N ARG A 15 31.29 7.85 10.71
CA ARG A 15 31.02 7.91 9.28
C ARG A 15 30.33 6.59 8.90
N SER A 16 29.05 6.48 9.23
CA SER A 16 28.19 5.37 8.82
C SER A 16 27.19 5.89 7.80
N GLY A 17 27.36 5.41 6.56
CA GLY A 17 26.68 5.90 5.38
C GLY A 17 25.16 5.83 5.50
N LEU A 18 24.53 6.99 5.62
CA LEU A 18 23.23 7.24 5.02
C LEU A 18 23.47 7.37 3.52
N THR A 19 23.44 6.24 2.81
CA THR A 19 23.11 6.24 1.40
C THR A 19 21.67 6.72 1.29
N THR A 20 21.52 8.02 1.09
CA THR A 20 20.35 8.64 0.53
C THR A 20 20.06 7.93 -0.79
N ILE A 21 19.16 6.95 -0.79
CA ILE A 21 18.50 6.51 -2.01
C ILE A 21 17.47 7.59 -2.34
N GLY A 22 17.99 8.78 -2.68
CA GLY A 22 17.31 9.69 -3.57
C GLY A 22 17.48 9.06 -4.93
N SER A 23 16.60 8.14 -5.27
CA SER A 23 16.53 7.58 -6.62
C SER A 23 16.47 8.75 -7.57
N ALA A 24 17.58 8.93 -8.28
CA ALA A 24 17.69 9.77 -9.44
C ALA A 24 16.75 9.19 -10.50
N LEU A 25 15.47 9.56 -10.42
CA LEU A 25 14.72 9.91 -11.60
C LEU A 25 15.27 11.25 -12.08
N ALA A 26 16.51 11.21 -12.57
CA ALA A 26 16.93 12.05 -13.67
C ALA A 26 16.10 11.59 -14.88
N LEU A 27 14.82 11.94 -14.84
CA LEU A 27 14.01 12.06 -16.02
C LEU A 27 14.82 12.96 -16.93
N SER A 28 15.25 12.35 -18.01
CA SER A 28 15.68 12.98 -19.24
C SER A 28 14.71 14.13 -19.52
N ARG A 29 15.01 15.32 -18.98
CA ARG A 29 14.59 16.60 -19.53
C ARG A 29 15.36 16.77 -20.83
N GLY A 30 15.09 15.88 -21.79
CA GLY A 30 14.97 16.30 -23.15
C GLY A 30 13.81 17.28 -23.12
N SER A 31 14.13 18.56 -22.94
CA SER A 31 13.37 19.62 -23.58
C SER A 31 13.38 19.30 -25.06
N VAL A 32 12.50 18.39 -25.46
CA VAL A 32 11.88 18.49 -26.76
C VAL A 32 11.13 19.81 -26.60
N ASP A 33 11.78 20.87 -27.05
CA ASP A 33 11.04 22.00 -27.60
C ASP A 33 10.04 21.35 -28.54
N VAL A 34 8.84 21.12 -28.01
CA VAL A 34 7.64 21.03 -28.83
C VAL A 34 7.56 22.43 -29.43
N GLN A 35 8.36 22.63 -30.48
CA GLN A 35 7.99 23.51 -31.54
C GLN A 35 6.59 23.02 -31.87
N ASP A 36 5.60 23.79 -31.43
CA ASP A 36 4.29 23.80 -32.03
C ASP A 36 4.56 24.01 -33.53
N ASP A 37 4.78 22.89 -34.22
CA ASP A 37 4.48 22.72 -35.62
C ASP A 37 2.95 22.81 -35.72
N GLU A 38 2.39 23.96 -35.31
CA GLU A 38 1.21 24.53 -35.95
C GLU A 38 1.65 24.64 -37.40
N GLU A 39 1.37 23.55 -38.09
CA GLU A 39 1.32 23.35 -39.51
C GLU A 39 0.97 24.69 -40.13
N SER A 40 2.05 25.42 -40.47
CA SER A 40 1.96 26.55 -41.35
C SER A 40 1.62 25.87 -42.66
N ILE A 41 0.32 25.63 -42.85
CA ILE A 41 -0.31 25.77 -44.14
C ILE A 41 -0.04 27.24 -44.47
N ARG A 42 1.21 27.50 -44.90
CA ARG A 42 1.51 28.43 -45.97
C ARG A 42 0.67 27.92 -47.13
N VAL A 43 -0.63 28.22 -47.06
CA VAL A 43 -1.28 28.86 -48.18
C VAL A 43 -0.27 29.95 -48.52
N LYS A 44 0.54 29.69 -49.55
CA LYS A 44 1.24 30.73 -50.27
C LYS A 44 0.13 31.71 -50.60
N LYS A 45 -0.12 32.65 -49.70
CA LYS A 45 -0.96 33.81 -49.94
C LYS A 45 -0.17 34.45 -51.05
N THR A 46 -0.60 34.19 -52.28
CA THR A 46 -0.21 34.95 -53.45
C THR A 46 -0.79 36.35 -53.23
N SER A 47 -0.16 37.10 -52.30
CA SER A 47 -0.39 38.53 -52.14
C SER A 47 -0.06 39.27 -53.43
N GLY A 48 0.72 38.63 -54.33
CA GLY A 48 0.90 39.03 -55.73
C GLY A 48 -0.35 38.93 -56.60
N ASP A 49 -1.22 37.92 -56.44
CA ASP A 49 -2.30 37.65 -57.41
C ASP A 49 -3.53 38.55 -57.24
N ARG A 50 -3.81 39.02 -56.03
CA ARG A 50 -4.93 39.96 -55.83
C ARG A 50 -4.69 41.31 -56.50
N SER A 51 -3.44 41.77 -56.55
CA SER A 51 -3.06 42.97 -57.30
C SER A 51 -3.13 42.77 -58.82
N PHE A 52 -2.92 41.53 -59.28
CA PHE A 52 -2.94 41.16 -60.69
C PHE A 52 -4.35 41.17 -61.28
N ILE A 53 -5.36 40.69 -60.54
CA ILE A 53 -6.77 40.68 -60.99
C ILE A 53 -7.33 42.10 -61.14
N VAL A 54 -6.97 43.04 -60.26
CA VAL A 54 -7.39 44.45 -60.39
C VAL A 54 -6.70 45.12 -61.59
N ARG A 55 -5.44 44.76 -61.86
CA ARG A 55 -4.64 45.34 -62.96
C ARG A 55 -5.05 44.80 -64.34
N THR A 56 -5.55 43.57 -64.45
CA THR A 56 -6.04 43.01 -65.73
C THR A 56 -7.40 43.57 -66.15
N MET A 57 -8.26 43.96 -65.21
CA MET A 57 -9.54 44.63 -65.52
C MET A 57 -9.40 46.04 -66.12
N MET A 58 -8.19 46.62 -66.12
CA MET A 58 -7.92 47.95 -66.67
C MET A 58 -7.47 47.95 -68.16
N LYS A 59 -7.29 46.78 -68.79
CA LYS A 59 -6.70 46.70 -70.15
C LYS A 59 -7.71 46.61 -71.32
N LYS A 60 -9.02 46.61 -71.10
CA LYS A 60 -10.01 46.59 -72.19
C LYS A 60 -10.96 47.79 -72.10
N ASP A 61 -10.97 48.56 -73.19
CA ASP A 61 -11.94 49.59 -73.59
C ASP A 61 -11.87 50.94 -72.85
N ASN A 62 -11.35 51.95 -73.56
CA ASN A 62 -11.29 53.38 -73.20
C ASN A 62 -12.67 54.07 -73.34
N ASP A 63 -13.74 53.42 -72.87
CA ASP A 63 -15.08 53.99 -72.86
C ASP A 63 -15.28 54.80 -71.55
N PRO A 64 -15.48 56.13 -71.60
CA PRO A 64 -15.50 56.99 -70.41
C PRO A 64 -16.58 56.60 -69.39
N ASP A 65 -17.73 56.08 -69.83
CA ASP A 65 -18.79 55.60 -68.92
C ASP A 65 -18.40 54.30 -68.20
N GLY A 66 -17.62 53.43 -68.86
CA GLY A 66 -17.08 52.21 -68.27
C GLY A 66 -16.00 52.48 -67.21
N VAL A 67 -15.25 53.59 -67.32
CA VAL A 67 -14.25 54.00 -66.32
C VAL A 67 -14.93 54.40 -64.99
N GLN A 68 -16.05 55.11 -65.05
CA GLN A 68 -16.74 55.57 -63.85
C GLN A 68 -17.39 54.41 -63.08
N GLN A 69 -17.98 53.44 -63.77
CA GLN A 69 -18.53 52.22 -63.15
C GLN A 69 -17.42 51.34 -62.54
N ARG A 70 -16.28 51.19 -63.23
CA ARG A 70 -15.11 50.46 -62.71
C ARG A 70 -14.56 51.09 -61.44
N SER A 71 -14.48 52.43 -61.34
CA SER A 71 -14.03 53.11 -60.12
C SER A 71 -14.94 52.83 -58.92
N LYS A 72 -16.28 52.82 -59.11
CA LYS A 72 -17.25 52.51 -58.06
C LYS A 72 -17.13 51.06 -57.58
N LEU A 73 -16.86 50.12 -58.50
CA LEU A 73 -16.62 48.71 -58.18
C LEU A 73 -15.32 48.51 -57.42
N ILE A 74 -14.23 49.15 -57.83
CA ILE A 74 -12.93 49.09 -57.14
C ILE A 74 -13.07 49.60 -55.70
N PHE A 75 -13.70 50.76 -55.50
CA PHE A 75 -13.92 51.32 -54.17
C PHE A 75 -14.75 50.40 -53.26
N LYS A 76 -15.80 49.76 -53.79
CA LYS A 76 -16.59 48.76 -53.05
C LYS A 76 -15.74 47.53 -52.69
N LEU A 77 -14.91 47.05 -53.61
CA LEU A 77 -14.03 45.90 -53.39
C LEU A 77 -12.97 46.21 -52.32
N GLU A 78 -12.36 47.40 -52.35
CA GLU A 78 -11.38 47.86 -51.37
C GLU A 78 -11.97 47.93 -49.96
N ASN A 79 -13.19 48.48 -49.82
CA ASN A 79 -13.89 48.50 -48.53
C ASN A 79 -14.20 47.08 -48.03
N TYR A 80 -14.66 46.19 -48.90
CA TYR A 80 -14.93 44.79 -48.53
C TYR A 80 -13.65 44.07 -48.05
N LEU A 81 -12.52 44.26 -48.75
CA LEU A 81 -11.24 43.68 -48.34
C LEU A 81 -10.71 44.26 -47.01
N ARG A 82 -10.92 45.56 -46.77
CA ARG A 82 -10.58 46.20 -45.50
C ARG A 82 -11.42 45.68 -44.34
N ASP A 83 -12.72 45.45 -44.56
CA ASP A 83 -13.58 44.87 -43.53
C ASP A 83 -13.27 43.38 -43.29
N ALA A 84 -12.94 42.63 -44.34
CA ALA A 84 -12.51 41.24 -44.22
C ALA A 84 -11.21 41.11 -43.39
N THR A 85 -10.22 41.98 -43.64
CA THR A 85 -8.96 41.99 -42.88
C THR A 85 -9.18 42.38 -41.41
N LYS A 86 -10.01 43.38 -41.12
CA LYS A 86 -10.41 43.72 -39.74
C LYS A 86 -11.09 42.56 -39.02
N ARG A 87 -11.96 41.80 -39.71
CA ARG A 87 -12.61 40.61 -39.14
C ARG A 87 -11.62 39.47 -38.89
N GLU A 88 -10.65 39.25 -39.78
CA GLU A 88 -9.57 38.27 -39.55
C GLU A 88 -8.70 38.66 -38.35
N GLU A 89 -8.28 39.93 -38.25
CA GLU A 89 -7.50 40.42 -37.11
C GLU A 89 -8.27 40.31 -35.80
N LYS A 90 -9.57 40.65 -35.80
CA LYS A 90 -10.42 40.50 -34.61
C LYS A 90 -10.51 39.04 -34.17
N LYS A 91 -10.73 38.11 -35.10
CA LYS A 91 -10.76 36.66 -34.80
C LYS A 91 -9.43 36.16 -34.25
N LYS A 92 -8.30 36.65 -34.78
CA LYS A 92 -6.97 36.30 -34.26
C LYS A 92 -6.77 36.78 -32.83
N ARG A 93 -7.17 38.02 -32.51
CA ARG A 93 -7.10 38.56 -31.14
C ARG A 93 -8.00 37.79 -30.18
N GLU A 94 -9.24 37.50 -30.58
CA GLU A 94 -10.17 36.69 -29.77
C GLU A 94 -9.65 35.26 -29.54
N ALA A 95 -8.96 34.66 -30.51
CA ALA A 95 -8.34 33.35 -30.36
C ALA A 95 -7.11 33.38 -29.43
N GLU A 96 -6.26 34.40 -29.53
CA GLU A 96 -5.11 34.57 -28.65
C GLU A 96 -5.55 34.83 -27.19
N GLU A 97 -6.60 35.63 -26.99
CA GLU A 97 -7.17 35.88 -25.67
C GLU A 97 -7.76 34.60 -25.07
N ARG A 98 -8.46 33.78 -25.86
CA ARG A 98 -8.93 32.46 -25.41
C ARG A 98 -7.79 31.52 -25.02
N LYS A 99 -6.72 31.44 -25.81
CA LYS A 99 -5.52 30.66 -25.48
C LYS A 99 -4.90 31.13 -24.15
N LYS A 100 -4.86 32.44 -23.89
CA LYS A 100 -4.37 33.00 -22.61
C LYS A 100 -5.26 32.63 -21.42
N ILE A 101 -6.58 32.72 -21.57
CA ILE A 101 -7.53 32.34 -20.51
C ILE A 101 -7.42 30.85 -20.20
N GLU A 102 -7.34 29.99 -21.22
CA GLU A 102 -7.21 28.54 -21.06
C GLU A 102 -5.89 28.15 -20.35
N GLN A 103 -4.77 28.80 -20.72
CA GLN A 103 -3.49 28.60 -20.03
C GLN A 103 -3.53 29.05 -18.56
N GLU A 104 -4.18 30.18 -18.26
CA GLU A 104 -4.33 30.66 -16.89
C GLU A 104 -5.24 29.74 -16.06
N GLU A 105 -6.34 29.23 -16.64
CA GLU A 105 -7.23 28.29 -15.97
C GLU A 105 -6.54 26.95 -15.71
N LYS A 106 -5.78 26.44 -16.68
CA LYS A 106 -4.97 25.23 -16.51
C LYS A 106 -3.95 25.39 -15.38
N LYS A 107 -3.25 26.53 -15.33
CA LYS A 107 -2.30 26.82 -14.26
C LYS A 107 -2.97 26.91 -12.88
N LYS A 108 -4.18 27.49 -12.79
CA LYS A 108 -4.95 27.54 -11.54
C LYS A 108 -5.38 26.14 -11.08
N ARG A 109 -5.79 25.26 -12.00
CA ARG A 109 -6.14 23.87 -11.67
C ARG A 109 -4.93 23.08 -11.17
N GLU A 110 -3.79 23.19 -11.85
CA GLU A 110 -2.54 22.54 -11.41
C GLU A 110 -2.09 23.04 -10.03
N GLU A 111 -2.22 24.33 -9.73
CA GLU A 111 -1.90 24.90 -8.41
C GLU A 111 -2.89 24.43 -7.33
N GLU A 112 -4.18 24.31 -7.64
CA GLU A 112 -5.19 23.78 -6.71
C GLU A 112 -4.98 22.29 -6.42
N GLU A 113 -4.70 21.49 -7.43
CA GLU A 113 -4.37 20.07 -7.29
C GLU A 113 -3.08 19.87 -6.47
N ALA A 114 -2.06 20.70 -6.70
CA ALA A 114 -0.83 20.66 -5.91
C ALA A 114 -1.09 20.98 -4.43
N ARG A 115 -1.93 21.97 -4.13
CA ARG A 115 -2.34 22.29 -2.75
C ARG A 115 -3.12 21.16 -2.09
N ALA A 116 -4.05 20.54 -2.83
CA ALA A 116 -4.82 19.40 -2.32
C ALA A 116 -3.91 18.20 -2.00
N CYS A 117 -2.95 17.90 -2.87
CA CYS A 117 -1.97 16.84 -2.64
C CYS A 117 -1.06 17.12 -1.42
N GLU A 118 -0.61 18.37 -1.25
CA GLU A 118 0.18 18.78 -0.07
C GLU A 118 -0.64 18.66 1.23
N GLU A 119 -1.92 19.04 1.23
CA GLU A 119 -2.80 18.89 2.39
C GLU A 119 -3.04 17.41 2.73
N GLU A 120 -3.26 16.56 1.72
CA GLU A 120 -3.43 15.12 1.93
C GLU A 120 -2.17 14.47 2.50
N GLN A 121 -0.98 14.87 2.01
CA GLN A 121 0.29 14.41 2.58
C GLN A 121 0.43 14.81 4.05
N LYS A 122 0.12 16.07 4.41
CA LYS A 122 0.16 16.53 5.80
C LYS A 122 -0.80 15.74 6.70
N ARG A 123 -2.00 15.40 6.21
CA ARG A 123 -2.96 14.56 6.95
C ARG A 123 -2.41 13.16 7.20
N LYS A 124 -1.80 12.54 6.19
CA LYS A 124 -1.16 11.20 6.33
C LYS A 124 0.01 11.23 7.30
N GLU A 125 0.84 12.26 7.25
CA GLU A 125 1.95 12.43 8.21
C GLU A 125 1.46 12.63 9.65
N GLU A 126 0.40 13.42 9.85
CA GLU A 126 -0.22 13.61 11.16
C GLU A 126 -0.83 12.32 11.71
N GLU A 127 -1.49 11.53 10.85
CA GLU A 127 -2.07 10.24 11.22
C GLU A 127 -0.98 9.24 11.66
N ILE A 128 0.11 9.12 10.90
CA ILE A 128 1.25 8.27 11.26
C ILE A 128 1.89 8.75 12.58
N ALA A 129 2.01 10.06 12.79
CA ALA A 129 2.55 10.61 14.03
C ALA A 129 1.63 10.28 15.23
N ARG A 130 0.31 10.34 15.03
CA ARG A 130 -0.68 9.98 16.05
C ARG A 130 -0.61 8.50 16.41
N GLU A 131 -0.54 7.62 15.42
CA GLU A 131 -0.41 6.17 15.62
C GLU A 131 0.88 5.80 16.36
N ARG A 132 2.01 6.43 16.00
CA ARG A 132 3.28 6.23 16.71
C ARG A 132 3.18 6.65 18.18
N LYS A 133 2.55 7.79 18.46
CA LYS A 133 2.37 8.28 19.82
C LYS A 133 1.44 7.37 20.64
N GLU A 134 0.36 6.88 20.04
CA GLU A 134 -0.54 5.92 20.69
C GLU A 134 0.18 4.61 21.01
N LYS A 135 1.00 4.11 20.09
CA LYS A 135 1.83 2.92 20.31
C LYS A 135 2.85 3.12 21.43
N GLU A 136 3.56 4.24 21.45
CA GLU A 136 4.51 4.58 22.52
C GLU A 136 3.81 4.70 23.89
N ASP A 137 2.63 5.33 23.93
CA ASP A 137 1.82 5.44 25.14
C ASP A 137 1.33 4.07 25.64
N LYS A 138 0.98 3.18 24.72
CA LYS A 138 0.59 1.80 25.03
C LYS A 138 1.76 1.00 25.59
N ASP A 139 2.92 1.05 24.92
CA ASP A 139 4.14 0.34 25.36
C ASP A 139 4.59 0.85 26.74
N ARG A 140 4.47 2.16 27.00
CA ARG A 140 4.73 2.76 28.31
C ARG A 140 3.80 2.22 29.40
N ARG A 141 2.49 2.12 29.14
CA ARG A 141 1.52 1.55 30.09
C ARG A 141 1.78 0.07 30.35
N GLU A 142 2.12 -0.70 29.32
CA GLU A 142 2.47 -2.12 29.48
C GLU A 142 3.74 -2.32 30.33
N MET A 143 4.73 -1.43 30.17
CA MET A 143 5.93 -1.44 31.01
C MET A 143 5.61 -1.09 32.46
N GLU A 144 4.83 -0.03 32.72
CA GLU A 144 4.40 0.35 34.07
C GLU A 144 3.57 -0.75 34.75
N GLU A 145 2.72 -1.46 34.01
CA GLU A 145 1.95 -2.59 34.52
C GLU A 145 2.86 -3.78 34.87
N LYS A 146 3.85 -4.10 34.02
CA LYS A 146 4.85 -5.14 34.31
C LYS A 146 5.63 -4.82 35.58
N ASP A 147 6.13 -3.59 35.74
CA ASP A 147 6.86 -3.15 36.92
C ASP A 147 6.02 -3.23 38.19
N ARG A 148 4.73 -2.89 38.08
CA ARG A 148 3.77 -3.01 39.19
C ARG A 148 3.56 -4.47 39.61
N VAL A 149 3.34 -5.37 38.65
CA VAL A 149 3.16 -6.80 38.91
C VAL A 149 4.43 -7.41 39.50
N GLU A 150 5.60 -7.06 38.98
CA GLU A 150 6.89 -7.53 39.51
C GLU A 150 7.11 -7.06 40.95
N SER A 151 6.81 -5.80 41.23
CA SER A 151 6.88 -5.23 42.59
C SER A 151 5.94 -5.95 43.57
N GLU A 152 4.74 -6.32 43.13
CA GLU A 152 3.77 -7.06 43.94
C GLU A 152 4.22 -8.50 44.20
N LEU A 153 4.78 -9.17 43.19
CA LEU A 153 5.38 -10.50 43.34
C LEU A 153 6.54 -10.48 44.34
N ARG A 154 7.40 -9.45 44.27
CA ARG A 154 8.51 -9.28 45.21
C ARG A 154 8.02 -9.10 46.65
N ARG A 155 7.03 -8.23 46.87
CA ARG A 155 6.43 -8.05 48.22
C ARG A 155 5.81 -9.34 48.74
N ASN A 156 5.08 -10.06 47.88
CA ASN A 156 4.50 -11.36 48.25
C ASN A 156 5.56 -12.40 48.60
N ALA A 157 6.70 -12.42 47.89
CA ALA A 157 7.83 -13.29 48.21
C ALA A 157 8.48 -12.91 49.55
N GLU A 158 8.66 -11.62 49.83
CA GLU A 158 9.18 -11.12 51.12
C GLU A 158 8.27 -11.49 52.29
N ASP A 159 6.95 -11.36 52.14
CA ASP A 159 6.01 -11.71 53.20
C ASP A 159 5.93 -13.23 53.44
N ARG A 160 6.01 -14.03 52.37
CA ARG A 160 6.20 -15.48 52.48
C ARG A 160 7.51 -15.82 53.21
N ALA A 161 8.63 -15.20 52.88
CA ALA A 161 9.89 -15.42 53.58
C ALA A 161 9.80 -15.04 55.07
N LYS A 162 9.14 -13.92 55.41
CA LYS A 162 8.91 -13.50 56.81
C LYS A 162 8.06 -14.51 57.58
N SER A 163 6.96 -14.99 56.99
CA SER A 163 6.07 -15.98 57.61
C SER A 163 6.76 -17.33 57.84
N VAL A 164 7.52 -17.83 56.86
CA VAL A 164 8.34 -19.04 57.01
C VAL A 164 9.39 -18.83 58.12
N GLY A 165 10.06 -17.67 58.12
CA GLY A 165 11.03 -17.33 59.16
C GLY A 165 10.43 -17.28 60.57
N ALA A 166 9.18 -16.81 60.72
CA ALA A 166 8.46 -16.86 61.99
C ALA A 166 8.16 -18.31 62.42
N LEU A 167 7.65 -19.15 61.53
CA LEU A 167 7.38 -20.57 61.81
C LEU A 167 8.64 -21.34 62.21
N VAL A 168 9.77 -21.07 61.54
CA VAL A 168 11.07 -21.68 61.87
C VAL A 168 11.53 -21.24 63.27
N ARG A 169 11.45 -19.94 63.60
CA ARG A 169 11.77 -19.43 64.94
C ARG A 169 10.90 -20.07 66.03
N ASP A 170 9.59 -20.18 65.80
CA ASP A 170 8.67 -20.83 66.74
C ASP A 170 8.95 -22.33 66.90
N SER A 171 9.40 -23.00 65.83
CA SER A 171 9.82 -24.40 65.87
C SER A 171 11.10 -24.58 66.69
N ILE A 172 12.09 -23.70 66.50
CA ILE A 172 13.34 -23.69 67.27
C ILE A 172 13.05 -23.41 68.76
N ALA A 173 12.22 -22.42 69.06
CA ALA A 173 11.84 -22.09 70.43
C ALA A 173 11.15 -23.28 71.14
N ARG A 174 10.22 -23.96 70.45
CA ARG A 174 9.56 -25.17 70.97
C ARG A 174 10.54 -26.33 71.18
N LYS A 175 11.53 -26.52 70.30
CA LYS A 175 12.59 -27.53 70.49
C LYS A 175 13.43 -27.23 71.72
N GLN A 176 13.90 -25.99 71.87
CA GLN A 176 14.69 -25.57 73.03
C GLN A 176 13.92 -25.70 74.34
N GLN A 177 12.61 -25.43 74.34
CA GLN A 177 11.76 -25.66 75.52
C GLN A 177 11.69 -27.14 75.89
N LYS A 178 11.46 -28.03 74.90
CA LYS A 178 11.46 -29.48 75.13
C LYS A 178 12.82 -29.99 75.63
N GLU A 179 13.92 -29.48 75.09
CA GLU A 179 15.27 -29.83 75.58
C GLU A 179 15.46 -29.41 77.05
N LYS A 180 14.99 -28.23 77.44
CA LYS A 180 15.01 -27.78 78.85
C LYS A 180 14.14 -28.65 79.75
N GLU A 181 12.94 -29.04 79.30
CA GLU A 181 12.06 -29.95 80.04
C GLU A 181 12.72 -31.32 80.25
N ILE A 182 13.32 -31.90 79.20
CA ILE A 182 14.05 -33.18 79.29
C ILE A 182 15.24 -33.04 80.25
N GLN A 183 16.05 -31.99 80.11
CA GLN A 183 17.21 -31.77 80.97
C GLN A 183 16.82 -31.61 82.44
N SER A 184 15.73 -30.89 82.73
CA SER A 184 15.19 -30.77 84.09
C SER A 184 14.67 -32.10 84.67
N SER A 185 14.21 -33.01 83.81
CA SER A 185 13.75 -34.35 84.23
C SER A 185 14.87 -35.36 84.47
N CYS A 186 16.11 -35.06 84.05
CA CYS A 186 17.26 -35.95 84.21
C CYS A 186 18.16 -35.61 85.41
N ASP A 187 18.00 -34.44 86.03
CA ASP A 187 18.79 -34.03 87.21
C ASP A 187 18.28 -34.67 88.52
N ASP A 188 17.16 -35.39 88.50
CA ASP A 188 16.60 -36.10 89.67
C ASP A 188 16.90 -37.61 89.67
N SER A 189 17.87 -38.08 88.87
CA SER A 189 18.29 -39.48 88.84
C SER A 189 19.81 -39.65 88.73
N VAL A 190 20.52 -39.15 89.75
CA VAL A 190 21.89 -39.60 90.03
C VAL A 190 21.82 -40.95 90.75
N LEU A 191 22.05 -42.03 89.99
CA LEU A 191 23.02 -43.11 90.26
C LEU A 191 22.72 -44.32 89.35
N VAL A 192 23.62 -44.62 88.41
CA VAL A 192 24.47 -45.83 88.41
C VAL A 192 25.24 -45.91 87.08
N VAL A 193 26.54 -46.12 87.26
CA VAL A 193 27.62 -46.25 86.27
C VAL A 193 27.38 -47.34 85.23
N GLY A 194 27.68 -47.05 83.96
CA GLY A 194 27.70 -48.07 82.90
C GLY A 194 28.44 -47.64 81.63
N LYS A 195 29.77 -47.78 81.62
CA LYS A 195 30.62 -47.75 80.42
C LYS A 195 30.04 -48.66 79.32
N LYS A 196 29.77 -48.14 78.11
CA LYS A 196 30.00 -48.88 76.85
C LYS A 196 29.89 -48.02 75.58
N ARG A 197 31.03 -47.96 74.89
CA ARG A 197 31.28 -48.12 73.45
C ARG A 197 30.70 -47.09 72.47
N LYS A 198 31.64 -46.30 71.94
CA LYS A 198 31.63 -45.59 70.64
C LYS A 198 30.99 -46.44 69.53
N ARG A 199 29.98 -45.89 68.85
CA ARG A 199 29.62 -46.23 67.47
C ARG A 199 29.57 -44.93 66.65
N THR A 200 30.54 -44.81 65.77
CA THR A 200 30.62 -43.87 64.66
C THR A 200 29.46 -44.16 63.69
N ALA A 201 28.51 -43.24 63.59
CA ALA A 201 27.50 -43.23 62.54
C ALA A 201 27.99 -42.32 61.41
N ILE A 202 28.18 -42.94 60.25
CA ILE A 202 28.61 -42.34 58.99
C ILE A 202 27.48 -41.43 58.49
N ILE A 203 27.82 -40.20 58.16
CA ILE A 203 26.97 -39.21 57.47
C ILE A 203 26.98 -39.58 55.98
N PRO A 204 25.84 -39.79 55.30
CA PRO A 204 25.84 -39.80 53.84
C PRO A 204 25.77 -38.36 53.34
N SER A 205 26.91 -37.86 52.85
CA SER A 205 26.99 -36.66 52.02
C SER A 205 26.50 -36.97 50.61
N SER A 206 25.45 -36.24 50.21
CA SER A 206 25.29 -35.54 48.92
C SER A 206 26.21 -35.91 47.75
N ALA A 207 25.61 -36.31 46.62
CA ALA A 207 25.95 -35.77 45.30
C ALA A 207 24.75 -36.01 44.37
N GLU A 208 24.12 -34.92 43.95
CA GLU A 208 23.12 -34.88 42.89
C GLU A 208 23.89 -34.76 41.57
N ASP A 209 23.94 -35.84 40.79
CA ASP A 209 24.34 -35.79 39.38
C ASP A 209 23.08 -35.46 38.57
N LEU A 210 22.83 -34.17 38.35
CA LEU A 210 21.90 -33.70 37.34
C LEU A 210 22.69 -33.55 36.03
N ASP A 211 22.58 -34.60 35.22
CA ASP A 211 22.92 -34.66 33.79
C ASP A 211 22.20 -33.54 33.03
N ASP A 212 23.00 -32.59 32.56
CA ASP A 212 22.67 -31.51 31.64
C ASP A 212 22.73 -32.06 30.20
N SER A 213 21.68 -32.78 29.80
CA SER A 213 21.47 -33.16 28.41
C SER A 213 20.85 -31.98 27.66
N SER A 214 21.71 -31.06 27.24
CA SER A 214 21.42 -30.04 26.22
C SER A 214 21.38 -30.73 24.85
N ASP A 215 20.20 -31.23 24.46
CA ASP A 215 19.94 -31.78 23.14
C ASP A 215 20.18 -30.68 22.08
N GLY A 216 21.21 -30.90 21.26
CA GLY A 216 21.62 -30.03 20.17
C GLY A 216 20.59 -30.07 19.05
N PHE A 217 20.00 -28.92 18.78
CA PHE A 217 19.24 -28.69 17.55
C PHE A 217 20.23 -28.60 16.38
N GLU A 218 20.34 -29.68 15.60
CA GLU A 218 20.82 -29.64 14.22
C GLU A 218 19.62 -29.73 13.28
N PRO A 219 19.35 -28.71 12.45
CA PRO A 219 18.65 -28.91 11.20
C PRO A 219 19.69 -28.89 10.07
N GLU A 220 20.32 -30.04 9.82
CA GLU A 220 20.53 -30.46 8.43
C GLU A 220 19.13 -30.72 7.86
N GLY A 221 18.79 -30.41 6.64
CA GLY A 221 19.58 -30.26 5.44
C GLY A 221 18.53 -30.39 4.33
N ASN A 222 18.64 -29.48 3.39
CA ASN A 222 17.84 -29.34 2.20
C ASN A 222 17.76 -30.65 1.37
N ASP A 223 16.67 -30.78 0.62
CA ASP A 223 16.58 -31.27 -0.77
C ASP A 223 15.60 -32.42 -1.03
N ASP A 224 15.16 -32.42 -2.29
CA ASP A 224 14.36 -33.39 -3.04
C ASP A 224 12.85 -33.09 -3.15
N ASP A 225 12.58 -32.16 -4.09
CA ASP A 225 11.88 -32.47 -5.35
C ASP A 225 11.09 -33.78 -5.38
N ASP A 226 9.76 -33.68 -5.31
CA ASP A 226 8.84 -34.61 -5.97
C ASP A 226 7.66 -33.80 -6.52
N ASP A 227 7.84 -33.35 -7.77
CA ASP A 227 6.73 -33.17 -8.71
C ASP A 227 6.15 -34.57 -8.98
N ASP A 228 4.92 -34.84 -8.53
CA ASP A 228 4.09 -35.88 -9.14
C ASP A 228 2.61 -35.49 -9.10
N ASP A 229 2.04 -35.55 -10.30
CA ASP A 229 0.68 -35.25 -10.66
C ASP A 229 -0.36 -36.25 -10.05
N GLU A 230 -1.60 -35.77 -9.96
CA GLU A 230 -2.86 -36.53 -10.00
C GLU A 230 -3.40 -37.30 -8.75
N ASP A 231 -4.40 -36.66 -8.11
CA ASP A 231 -5.68 -37.22 -7.62
C ASP A 231 -5.66 -38.26 -6.47
N PRO A 232 -6.79 -38.89 -6.10
CA PRO A 232 -7.91 -38.47 -5.27
C PRO A 232 -7.80 -39.01 -3.82
N SER A 233 -8.26 -38.27 -2.80
CA SER A 233 -9.07 -38.80 -1.68
C SER A 233 -9.10 -37.85 -0.49
N SER A 234 -10.33 -37.50 -0.11
CA SER A 234 -10.64 -36.85 1.16
C SER A 234 -10.01 -37.58 2.35
N PRO A 235 -9.55 -36.86 3.40
CA PRO A 235 -9.04 -37.48 4.60
C PRO A 235 -10.12 -38.40 5.22
N PRO A 236 -9.73 -39.56 5.79
CA PRO A 236 -10.67 -40.50 6.37
C PRO A 236 -11.50 -39.81 7.45
N PRO A 237 -12.83 -40.03 7.50
CA PRO A 237 -13.68 -39.40 8.49
C PRO A 237 -13.19 -39.79 9.88
N SER A 238 -12.79 -38.77 10.65
CA SER A 238 -12.41 -38.92 12.06
C SER A 238 -13.46 -39.77 12.79
N PRO A 239 -13.04 -40.69 13.69
CA PRO A 239 -13.96 -41.55 14.41
C PRO A 239 -15.02 -40.70 15.10
N ARG A 240 -16.30 -40.93 14.76
CA ARG A 240 -17.45 -40.28 15.38
C ARG A 240 -17.33 -40.47 16.89
N LYS A 241 -16.87 -39.42 17.59
CA LYS A 241 -16.94 -39.34 19.05
C LYS A 241 -18.39 -39.63 19.43
N SER A 242 -18.59 -40.71 20.18
CA SER A 242 -19.86 -41.00 20.83
C SER A 242 -20.37 -39.74 21.52
N PRO A 243 -21.68 -39.42 21.42
CA PRO A 243 -22.21 -38.15 21.92
C PRO A 243 -21.83 -38.00 23.39
N SER A 244 -20.93 -37.06 23.65
CA SER A 244 -20.42 -36.75 24.98
C SER A 244 -21.60 -36.53 25.92
N LYS A 245 -21.71 -37.35 26.96
CA LYS A 245 -22.74 -37.25 28.00
C LYS A 245 -22.83 -35.79 28.43
N SER A 246 -23.99 -35.17 28.17
CA SER A 246 -24.22 -33.76 28.49
C SER A 246 -24.02 -33.52 30.00
N PRO A 247 -23.36 -32.42 30.39
CA PRO A 247 -23.10 -32.15 31.80
C PRO A 247 -24.42 -32.02 32.57
N LYS A 248 -24.59 -32.81 33.64
CA LYS A 248 -25.76 -32.73 34.53
C LYS A 248 -25.48 -31.73 35.66
N CYS A 249 -26.51 -31.01 36.13
CA CYS A 249 -26.36 -30.15 37.32
C CYS A 249 -26.33 -31.00 38.60
N ASP A 250 -25.67 -30.52 39.66
CA ASP A 250 -25.35 -31.32 40.86
C ASP A 250 -26.57 -32.06 41.42
N ARG A 251 -27.71 -31.36 41.50
CA ARG A 251 -28.95 -31.93 42.01
C ARG A 251 -29.53 -33.04 41.14
N CYS A 252 -29.39 -32.92 39.82
CA CYS A 252 -29.80 -33.97 38.89
C CYS A 252 -28.82 -35.14 38.89
N THR A 253 -27.53 -34.86 39.14
CA THR A 253 -26.50 -35.89 39.33
C THR A 253 -26.77 -36.71 40.59
N THR A 254 -27.01 -36.07 41.74
CA THR A 254 -27.31 -36.76 43.01
C THR A 254 -28.58 -37.61 42.94
N LYS A 255 -29.57 -37.19 42.14
CA LYS A 255 -30.84 -37.91 41.98
C LYS A 255 -30.85 -38.88 40.80
N GLU A 256 -29.75 -38.99 40.06
CA GLU A 256 -29.61 -39.76 38.83
C GLU A 256 -30.66 -39.49 37.73
N ILE A 257 -31.38 -38.36 37.82
CA ILE A 257 -32.41 -37.97 36.85
C ILE A 257 -31.80 -37.30 35.60
N ALA A 258 -32.56 -37.31 34.51
CA ALA A 258 -32.18 -36.61 33.28
C ALA A 258 -32.11 -35.08 33.51
N CYS A 259 -31.00 -34.45 33.09
CA CYS A 259 -30.78 -33.02 33.25
C CYS A 259 -30.83 -32.32 31.89
N ASN A 260 -31.92 -31.62 31.62
CA ASN A 260 -32.07 -30.81 30.41
C ASN A 260 -31.69 -29.37 30.75
N LEU A 261 -30.45 -28.98 30.43
CA LEU A 261 -29.98 -27.60 30.50
C LEU A 261 -30.46 -26.84 29.27
N ILE A 262 -31.15 -25.72 29.46
CA ILE A 262 -31.58 -24.84 28.35
C ILE A 262 -30.48 -23.81 28.12
N GLY A 263 -29.58 -24.11 27.17
CA GLY A 263 -28.61 -23.16 26.61
C GLY A 263 -27.60 -22.54 27.61
N GLU A 264 -26.56 -21.94 27.05
CA GLU A 264 -25.59 -21.16 27.81
C GLU A 264 -26.27 -19.87 28.33
N GLY A 265 -26.69 -19.85 29.61
CA GLY A 265 -27.21 -18.64 30.25
C GLY A 265 -28.43 -18.82 31.15
N SER A 266 -29.07 -20.00 31.17
CA SER A 266 -30.15 -20.23 32.14
C SER A 266 -29.60 -20.59 33.52
N ALA A 267 -30.05 -19.87 34.56
CA ALA A 267 -29.60 -20.06 35.94
C ALA A 267 -30.04 -21.41 36.57
N SER A 268 -30.85 -22.23 35.89
CA SER A 268 -31.37 -23.49 36.41
C SER A 268 -31.82 -24.42 35.28
N CYS A 269 -31.56 -25.73 35.39
CA CYS A 269 -32.07 -26.73 34.44
C CYS A 269 -33.61 -26.88 34.54
N ILE A 270 -34.25 -27.44 33.51
CA ILE A 270 -35.72 -27.57 33.41
C ILE A 270 -36.31 -28.31 34.62
N ALA A 271 -35.68 -29.43 35.00
CA ALA A 271 -36.15 -30.26 36.10
C ALA A 271 -36.15 -29.49 37.43
N CYS A 272 -35.07 -28.73 37.70
CA CYS A 272 -34.97 -27.94 38.92
C CYS A 272 -35.87 -26.69 38.89
N ARG A 273 -36.06 -26.08 37.72
CA ARG A 273 -37.00 -24.96 37.53
C ARG A 273 -38.44 -25.41 37.80
N LYS A 274 -38.87 -26.55 37.26
CA LYS A 274 -40.21 -27.12 37.52
C LYS A 274 -40.42 -27.43 39.01
N ALA A 275 -39.38 -27.94 39.66
CA ALA A 275 -39.41 -28.20 41.10
C ALA A 275 -39.29 -26.93 41.97
N LYS A 276 -39.14 -25.73 41.36
CA LYS A 276 -38.86 -24.44 42.04
C LYS A 276 -37.66 -24.50 43.00
N VAL A 277 -36.64 -25.29 42.66
CA VAL A 277 -35.42 -25.39 43.50
C VAL A 277 -34.21 -24.83 42.76
N LYS A 278 -33.37 -24.11 43.50
CA LYS A 278 -32.09 -23.59 42.99
C LYS A 278 -31.17 -24.79 42.66
N CYS A 279 -30.70 -24.87 41.41
CA CYS A 279 -29.60 -25.77 41.04
C CYS A 279 -28.39 -24.90 40.70
N SER A 280 -27.32 -25.04 41.45
CA SER A 280 -26.02 -24.50 41.11
C SER A 280 -25.30 -25.52 40.23
N LEU A 281 -24.66 -25.06 39.16
CA LEU A 281 -23.71 -25.88 38.39
C LEU A 281 -22.34 -25.76 39.08
N VAL A 282 -22.18 -26.34 40.27
CA VAL A 282 -20.89 -26.29 41.00
C VAL A 282 -19.99 -27.39 40.45
N GLY A 283 -19.26 -27.05 39.40
CA GLY A 283 -18.28 -27.98 38.81
C GLY A 283 -17.70 -27.55 37.47
N ASN A 284 -18.21 -26.48 36.87
CA ASN A 284 -17.86 -26.10 35.50
C ASN A 284 -16.93 -24.89 35.39
N GLU A 285 -16.08 -24.60 36.38
CA GLU A 285 -14.99 -23.64 36.16
C GLU A 285 -14.11 -24.03 34.97
N ARG A 286 -13.88 -25.34 34.74
CA ARG A 286 -13.17 -25.82 33.54
C ARG A 286 -13.95 -25.56 32.25
N ILE A 287 -15.28 -25.66 32.26
CA ILE A 287 -16.09 -25.40 31.07
C ILE A 287 -16.22 -23.91 30.81
N ILE A 288 -16.32 -23.07 31.84
CA ILE A 288 -16.29 -21.62 31.72
C ILE A 288 -14.91 -21.13 31.25
N ARG A 289 -13.80 -21.70 31.78
CA ARG A 289 -12.45 -21.39 31.28
C ARG A 289 -12.23 -21.87 29.84
N ARG A 290 -12.73 -23.06 29.47
CA ARG A 290 -12.71 -23.52 28.08
C ARG A 290 -13.57 -22.66 27.16
N SER A 291 -14.79 -22.29 27.56
CA SER A 291 -15.67 -21.41 26.79
C SER A 291 -15.06 -20.02 26.61
N LYS A 292 -14.41 -19.45 27.63
CA LYS A 292 -13.66 -18.19 27.50
C LYS A 292 -12.42 -18.33 26.61
N ARG A 293 -11.70 -19.46 26.65
CA ARG A 293 -10.55 -19.73 25.77
C ARG A 293 -10.98 -19.91 24.32
N VAL A 294 -12.06 -20.67 24.09
CA VAL A 294 -12.66 -20.86 22.76
C VAL A 294 -13.19 -19.54 22.22
N LYS A 295 -13.92 -18.73 23.00
CA LYS A 295 -14.35 -17.39 22.56
C LYS A 295 -13.19 -16.45 22.24
N ARG A 296 -12.07 -16.55 22.98
CA ARG A 296 -10.87 -15.74 22.71
C ARG A 296 -10.09 -16.26 21.49
N GLU A 297 -10.10 -17.56 21.23
CA GLU A 297 -9.52 -18.17 20.01
C GLU A 297 -10.41 -17.93 18.78
N GLU A 298 -11.74 -17.93 18.92
CA GLU A 298 -12.69 -17.53 17.87
C GLU A 298 -12.56 -16.04 17.55
N LEU A 299 -12.48 -15.15 18.54
CA LEU A 299 -12.18 -13.73 18.31
C LEU A 299 -10.84 -13.52 17.59
N LYS A 300 -9.78 -14.26 17.99
CA LYS A 300 -8.49 -14.21 17.28
C LYS A 300 -8.56 -14.78 15.86
N ARG A 301 -9.42 -15.78 15.63
CA ARG A 301 -9.68 -16.32 14.29
C ARG A 301 -10.53 -15.39 13.43
N GLU A 302 -11.42 -14.61 14.02
CA GLU A 302 -12.22 -13.58 13.33
C GLU A 302 -11.46 -12.28 13.08
N GLU A 303 -10.44 -11.95 13.88
CA GLU A 303 -9.52 -10.83 13.61
C GLU A 303 -8.45 -11.19 12.56
N SER A 304 -8.13 -12.47 12.38
CA SER A 304 -7.14 -12.94 11.39
C SER A 304 -7.52 -12.89 9.89
N PRO A 305 -8.79 -12.94 9.42
CA PRO A 305 -9.09 -12.98 7.99
C PRO A 305 -9.06 -11.59 7.34
N ILE A 306 -9.13 -10.53 8.14
CA ILE A 306 -9.16 -9.16 7.63
C ILE A 306 -7.78 -8.76 7.06
N ALA A 307 -6.69 -9.29 7.64
CA ALA A 307 -5.35 -9.11 7.11
C ALA A 307 -5.09 -9.92 5.80
N SER A 308 -5.75 -11.07 5.61
CA SER A 308 -5.65 -11.83 4.36
C SER A 308 -6.46 -11.20 3.21
N SER A 309 -7.58 -10.55 3.53
CA SER A 309 -8.42 -9.89 2.51
C SER A 309 -7.82 -8.58 1.99
N SER A 310 -7.03 -7.87 2.80
CA SER A 310 -6.33 -6.66 2.35
C SER A 310 -5.19 -7.01 1.40
N ASN A 311 -4.43 -8.07 1.68
CA ASN A 311 -3.32 -8.49 0.83
C ASN A 311 -3.82 -9.01 -0.53
N GLN A 312 -4.90 -9.79 -0.56
CA GLN A 312 -5.54 -10.19 -1.83
C GLN A 312 -6.06 -8.99 -2.63
N ARG A 313 -6.56 -7.95 -1.96
CA ARG A 313 -7.02 -6.74 -2.65
C ARG A 313 -5.87 -5.92 -3.24
N ILE A 314 -4.71 -5.90 -2.57
CA ILE A 314 -3.50 -5.26 -3.07
C ILE A 314 -2.98 -6.00 -4.30
N GLU A 315 -2.89 -7.33 -4.26
CA GLU A 315 -2.46 -8.15 -5.41
C GLU A 315 -3.37 -7.96 -6.63
N VAL A 316 -4.70 -7.90 -6.43
CA VAL A 316 -5.67 -7.65 -7.51
C VAL A 316 -5.47 -6.25 -8.12
N LEU A 317 -5.21 -5.24 -7.30
CA LEU A 317 -4.97 -3.86 -7.78
C LEU A 317 -3.62 -3.75 -8.51
N GLU A 318 -2.58 -4.44 -8.05
CA GLU A 318 -1.28 -4.50 -8.72
C GLU A 318 -1.40 -5.19 -10.09
N ALA A 319 -2.13 -6.30 -10.18
CA ALA A 319 -2.39 -6.98 -11.45
C ALA A 319 -3.19 -6.09 -12.43
N GLN A 320 -4.19 -5.34 -11.95
CA GLN A 320 -4.93 -4.38 -12.77
C GLN A 320 -4.03 -3.24 -13.26
N ASN A 321 -3.17 -2.69 -12.41
CA ASN A 321 -2.23 -1.64 -12.80
C ASN A 321 -1.23 -2.12 -13.86
N GLN A 322 -0.70 -3.34 -13.71
CA GLN A 322 0.18 -3.94 -14.72
C GLN A 322 -0.53 -4.13 -16.07
N ALA A 323 -1.80 -4.52 -16.07
CA ALA A 323 -2.59 -4.62 -17.30
C ALA A 323 -2.78 -3.25 -17.97
N PHE A 324 -3.10 -2.19 -17.21
CA PHE A 324 -3.23 -0.83 -17.74
C PHE A 324 -1.90 -0.29 -18.29
N GLU A 325 -0.78 -0.55 -17.62
CA GLU A 325 0.54 -0.16 -18.14
C GLU A 325 0.87 -0.85 -19.47
N GLY A 326 0.47 -2.12 -19.63
CA GLY A 326 0.57 -2.85 -20.89
C GLY A 326 -0.23 -2.20 -22.02
N GLU A 327 -1.48 -1.83 -21.76
CA GLU A 327 -2.33 -1.14 -22.74
C GLU A 327 -1.78 0.23 -23.12
N ILE A 328 -1.33 1.03 -22.14
CA ILE A 328 -0.70 2.33 -22.38
C ILE A 328 0.54 2.17 -23.26
N ARG A 329 1.38 1.16 -23.00
CA ARG A 329 2.58 0.88 -23.80
C ARG A 329 2.22 0.49 -25.25
N MET A 330 1.17 -0.30 -25.44
CA MET A 330 0.69 -0.64 -26.80
C MET A 330 0.11 0.57 -27.54
N LEU A 331 -0.64 1.43 -26.85
CA LEU A 331 -1.17 2.66 -27.44
C LEU A 331 -0.05 3.63 -27.83
N ALA A 332 0.96 3.79 -26.97
CA ALA A 332 2.14 4.59 -27.27
C ALA A 332 2.88 4.06 -28.50
N HIS A 333 3.07 2.74 -28.62
CA HIS A 333 3.67 2.13 -29.80
C HIS A 333 2.84 2.35 -31.08
N ARG A 334 1.51 2.27 -30.99
CA ARG A 334 0.63 2.58 -32.12
C ARG A 334 0.73 4.03 -32.57
N LEU A 335 0.77 4.97 -31.63
CA LEU A 335 0.94 6.39 -31.94
C LEU A 335 2.28 6.65 -32.63
N PHE A 336 3.35 6.00 -32.16
CA PHE A 336 4.67 6.09 -32.79
C PHE A 336 4.66 5.62 -34.25
N LEU A 337 3.99 4.50 -34.55
CA LEU A 337 3.86 4.02 -35.93
C LEU A 337 3.07 5.00 -36.82
N VAL A 338 2.00 5.60 -36.29
CA VAL A 338 1.22 6.61 -37.03
C VAL A 338 2.05 7.85 -37.30
N GLU A 339 2.89 8.28 -36.36
CA GLU A 339 3.78 9.41 -36.52
C GLU A 339 4.81 9.18 -37.64
N ASP A 340 5.39 7.98 -37.70
CA ASP A 340 6.30 7.59 -38.79
C ASP A 340 5.58 7.55 -40.16
N ASP A 341 4.36 7.03 -40.23
CA ASP A 341 3.56 7.02 -41.46
C ASP A 341 3.24 8.44 -41.94
N VAL A 342 2.86 9.35 -41.02
CA VAL A 342 2.62 10.76 -41.32
C VAL A 342 3.90 11.43 -41.83
N ARG A 343 5.04 11.14 -41.20
CA ARG A 343 6.34 11.68 -41.62
C ARG A 343 6.75 11.18 -43.01
N LEU A 344 6.54 9.91 -43.32
CA LEU A 344 6.78 9.34 -44.65
C LEU A 344 5.85 9.97 -45.71
N LEU A 345 4.58 10.18 -45.37
CA LEU A 345 3.63 10.85 -46.24
C LEU A 345 4.05 12.30 -46.53
N ALA A 346 4.48 13.04 -45.51
CA ALA A 346 4.98 14.41 -45.65
C ALA A 346 6.21 14.46 -46.58
N GLN A 347 7.16 13.52 -46.45
CA GLN A 347 8.31 13.41 -47.35
C GLN A 347 7.90 13.09 -48.79
N SER A 348 6.91 12.21 -48.99
CA SER A 348 6.37 11.88 -50.32
C SER A 348 5.70 13.09 -51.00
N ILE A 349 4.95 13.89 -50.23
CA ILE A 349 4.35 15.14 -50.73
C ILE A 349 5.44 16.13 -51.09
N HIS A 350 6.45 16.29 -50.24
CA HIS A 350 7.52 17.26 -50.47
C HIS A 350 8.39 16.90 -51.69
N THR A 351 8.67 15.62 -51.92
CA THR A 351 9.40 15.15 -53.11
C THR A 351 8.59 15.34 -54.39
N LYS A 352 7.26 15.11 -54.38
CA LYS A 352 6.40 15.40 -55.53
C LYS A 352 6.27 16.90 -55.83
N ALA A 353 6.25 17.75 -54.81
CA ALA A 353 6.15 19.20 -54.96
C ALA A 353 7.46 19.86 -55.44
N VAL A 354 8.60 19.17 -55.32
CA VAL A 354 9.93 19.67 -55.70
C VAL A 354 10.35 19.21 -57.11
N ILE A 355 9.50 18.45 -57.83
CA ILE A 355 9.71 18.26 -59.27
C ILE A 355 9.45 19.61 -59.94
N PRO A 356 10.48 20.33 -60.44
CA PRO A 356 10.29 21.60 -61.08
C PRO A 356 9.49 21.37 -62.36
N GLU A 357 8.48 22.20 -62.63
CA GLU A 357 7.73 22.26 -63.90
C GLU A 357 8.62 22.70 -65.09
N GLU A 358 9.91 22.38 -65.08
CA GLU A 358 10.85 22.75 -66.14
C GLU A 358 10.65 21.97 -67.44
N ASN A 359 9.80 20.93 -67.45
CA ASN A 359 9.44 20.19 -68.67
C ASN A 359 8.08 20.60 -69.28
N SER A 360 7.40 21.64 -68.79
CA SER A 360 6.12 22.09 -69.38
C SER A 360 6.25 23.14 -70.50
N LYS A 361 7.48 23.54 -70.86
CA LYS A 361 7.75 24.53 -71.92
C LYS A 361 8.16 23.94 -73.27
N GLU A 362 8.25 22.62 -73.41
CA GLU A 362 8.34 22.01 -74.75
C GLU A 362 6.94 21.67 -75.28
N SER A 363 6.65 22.19 -76.48
CA SER A 363 5.58 21.78 -77.42
C SER A 363 4.26 22.58 -77.52
N GLU A 364 4.17 23.83 -77.04
CA GLU A 364 3.10 24.71 -77.55
C GLU A 364 3.36 25.15 -79.01
N GLU A 365 4.63 25.20 -79.43
CA GLU A 365 5.04 25.50 -80.82
C GLU A 365 4.80 24.32 -81.80
N ASP A 366 4.61 23.10 -81.31
CA ASP A 366 4.28 21.92 -82.13
C ASP A 366 2.78 21.67 -82.28
N ARG A 367 1.94 22.36 -81.50
CA ARG A 367 0.48 22.23 -81.59
C ARG A 367 -0.13 23.11 -82.68
N GLU A 368 0.56 24.18 -83.08
CA GLU A 368 0.10 25.11 -84.13
C GLU A 368 0.43 24.63 -85.56
N LYS A 369 1.27 23.58 -85.72
CA LYS A 369 1.56 22.96 -87.03
C LYS A 369 0.63 21.79 -87.42
N ARG A 370 -0.33 21.38 -86.59
CA ARG A 370 -1.23 20.24 -86.87
C ARG A 370 -2.66 20.58 -87.29
N THR A 371 -3.04 21.86 -87.35
CA THR A 371 -4.41 22.28 -87.73
C THR A 371 -4.54 22.86 -89.14
N GLY A 372 -3.43 22.99 -89.89
CA GLY A 372 -3.43 23.54 -91.25
C GLY A 372 -3.09 22.51 -92.32
N ASP A 373 -3.95 21.52 -92.57
CA ASP A 373 -4.08 20.90 -93.92
C ASP A 373 -5.17 19.82 -93.97
N LYS A 374 -6.43 20.24 -94.18
CA LYS A 374 -7.45 19.40 -94.84
C LYS A 374 -8.31 20.27 -95.76
N LYS A 375 -7.67 20.81 -96.80
CA LYS A 375 -8.36 21.30 -98.01
C LYS A 375 -8.18 20.27 -99.12
N GLY A 376 -9.26 19.54 -99.42
CA GLY A 376 -9.60 19.18 -100.80
C GLY A 376 -9.33 17.75 -101.28
N LYS A 377 -10.26 17.34 -102.16
CA LYS A 377 -10.28 16.20 -103.09
C LYS A 377 -10.71 14.85 -102.47
N GLY A 378 -11.72 14.15 -102.97
CA GLY A 378 -12.55 14.36 -104.16
C GLY A 378 -13.74 13.41 -104.15
N ARG A 379 -14.84 13.86 -104.77
CA ARG A 379 -16.03 13.08 -105.08
C ARG A 379 -16.30 13.31 -106.57
N GLN A 380 -15.98 12.31 -107.39
CA GLN A 380 -16.48 12.03 -108.73
C GLN A 380 -16.71 10.52 -108.72
N GLU A 381 -17.98 10.09 -108.78
CA GLU A 381 -18.65 9.54 -109.97
C GLU A 381 -18.16 8.13 -110.32
#